data_AF-Q88EF6-F1
#
_entry.id   AF-Q88EF6-F1
#
_cell.length_a   1.000
_cell.length_b   1.000
_cell.length_c   1.000
_cell.angle_alpha   90.00
_cell.angle_beta   90.00
_cell.angle_gamma   90.00
#
_symmetry.space_group_name_H-M   'P 1'
#
loop_
_entity.id
_entity.type
_entity.pdbx_description
1 polymer ?
#
loop_
_entity_poly.entity_id
_entity_poly.type
_entity_poly.pdbx_seq_one_letter_code
_entity_poly.pdbx_strand_id
1 'polypeptide(L)'
;MNSTAQFRSFAEFYPYYLGEHSNPTCRRLHFVGTSLVIALLAYTIGSGKWLLLLAVPVFGYGFAWVGHFFFEKNRPATFTYPLYSLAGDFVMFRDILLGKLRL
;
A
#
# COMPACT_ATOMS: atom_id res chain seq x y z
N MET A 1 -8.27 9.96 -21.11
CA MET A 1 -9.68 10.30 -20.80
C MET A 1 -9.69 11.09 -19.51
N ASN A 2 -9.99 12.40 -19.59
CA ASN A 2 -10.21 13.22 -18.41
C ASN A 2 -11.59 12.89 -17.85
N SER A 3 -11.65 12.20 -16.72
CA SER A 3 -12.84 12.14 -15.90
C SER A 3 -12.42 12.17 -14.45
N THR A 4 -12.68 13.30 -13.81
CA THR A 4 -12.72 13.50 -12.35
C THR A 4 -13.88 12.71 -11.74
N ALA A 5 -13.98 11.42 -12.08
CA ALA A 5 -14.92 10.52 -11.43
C ALA A 5 -14.31 10.17 -10.09
N GLN A 6 -14.77 10.86 -9.05
CA GLN A 6 -14.47 10.47 -7.67
C GLN A 6 -15.07 9.08 -7.44
N PHE A 7 -14.23 8.11 -7.04
CA PHE A 7 -14.71 6.77 -6.71
C PHE A 7 -15.75 6.87 -5.58
N ARG A 8 -16.93 6.26 -5.78
CA ARG A 8 -18.04 6.33 -4.81
C ARG A 8 -17.98 5.23 -3.78
N SER A 9 -17.15 4.21 -4.02
CA SER A 9 -16.92 3.12 -3.09
C SER A 9 -15.50 2.56 -3.25
N PHE A 10 -15.04 1.85 -2.21
CA PHE A 10 -13.77 1.13 -2.28
C PHE A 10 -13.79 0.03 -3.36
N ALA A 11 -14.95 -0.60 -3.60
CA ALA A 11 -15.08 -1.63 -4.63
C ALA A 11 -14.84 -1.09 -6.05
N GLU A 12 -15.22 0.17 -6.31
CA GLU A 12 -14.89 0.86 -7.57
C GLU A 12 -13.41 1.28 -7.63
N PHE A 13 -12.85 1.69 -6.49
CA PHE A 13 -11.45 2.13 -6.40
C PHE A 13 -10.45 0.98 -6.54
N TYR A 14 -10.74 -0.19 -5.98
CA TYR A 14 -9.76 -1.26 -5.85
C TYR A 14 -9.21 -1.80 -7.18
N PRO A 15 -10.02 -2.00 -8.24
CA PRO A 15 -9.50 -2.34 -9.57
C PRO A 15 -8.56 -1.27 -10.15
N TYR A 16 -8.88 0.01 -9.98
CA TYR A 16 -7.99 1.11 -10.36
C TYR A 16 -6.68 1.06 -9.56
N TYR A 17 -6.77 0.87 -8.25
CA TYR A 17 -5.61 0.73 -7.38
C TYR A 17 -4.71 -0.43 -7.82
N LEU A 18 -5.25 -1.61 -8.15
CA LEU A 18 -4.45 -2.72 -8.67
C LEU A 18 -3.79 -2.38 -10.02
N GLY A 19 -4.44 -1.58 -10.85
CA GLY A 19 -3.86 -1.03 -12.09
C GLY A 19 -2.64 -0.15 -11.84
N GLU A 20 -2.66 0.65 -10.77
CA GLU A 20 -1.51 1.47 -10.34
C GLU A 20 -0.35 0.64 -9.76
N HIS A 21 -0.53 -0.69 -9.60
CA HIS A 21 0.45 -1.66 -9.11
C HIS A 21 0.59 -2.84 -10.08
N SER A 22 0.62 -2.55 -11.39
CA SER A 22 0.73 -3.54 -12.46
C SER A 22 2.07 -4.30 -12.48
N ASN A 23 3.14 -3.65 -12.04
CA ASN A 23 4.50 -4.17 -11.99
C ASN A 23 4.69 -5.11 -10.78
N PRO A 24 5.16 -6.35 -10.99
CA PRO A 24 5.47 -7.30 -9.93
C PRO A 24 6.40 -6.75 -8.83
N THR A 25 7.40 -5.96 -9.22
CA THR A 25 8.36 -5.39 -8.26
C THR A 25 7.70 -4.31 -7.40
N CYS A 26 6.80 -3.51 -7.97
CA CYS A 26 6.00 -2.55 -7.19
C CYS A 26 5.17 -3.29 -6.14
N ARG A 27 4.41 -4.33 -6.53
CA ARG A 27 3.64 -5.15 -5.59
C ARG A 27 4.49 -5.79 -4.50
N ARG A 28 5.68 -6.31 -4.84
CA ARG A 28 6.63 -6.87 -3.87
C ARG A 28 7.11 -5.84 -2.86
N LEU A 29 7.43 -4.63 -3.31
CA LEU A 29 7.86 -3.55 -2.42
C LEU A 29 6.72 -3.14 -1.47
N HIS A 30 5.48 -3.02 -1.96
CA HIS A 30 4.33 -2.79 -1.09
C HIS A 30 4.14 -3.95 -0.10
N PHE A 31 4.25 -5.19 -0.55
CA PHE A 31 4.12 -6.36 0.31
C PHE A 31 5.17 -6.35 1.44
N VAL A 32 6.43 -6.03 1.12
CA VAL A 32 7.52 -5.88 2.10
C VAL A 32 7.24 -4.73 3.06
N GLY A 33 6.87 -3.55 2.54
CA GLY A 33 6.53 -2.38 3.36
C GLY A 33 5.41 -2.67 4.35
N THR A 34 4.29 -3.24 3.87
CA THR A 34 3.14 -3.62 4.72
C THR A 34 3.52 -4.68 5.74
N SER A 35 4.34 -5.67 5.38
CA SER A 35 4.86 -6.68 6.33
C SER A 35 5.66 -6.03 7.47
N LEU A 36 6.55 -5.10 7.13
CA LEU A 36 7.36 -4.38 8.12
C LEU A 36 6.50 -3.49 9.01
N VAL A 37 5.48 -2.83 8.47
CA VAL A 37 4.51 -2.06 9.28
C VAL A 37 3.78 -2.97 10.26
N ILE A 38 3.26 -4.12 9.82
CA ILE A 38 2.57 -5.07 10.71
C ILE A 38 3.52 -5.57 11.81
N ALA A 39 4.75 -5.97 11.45
CA ALA A 39 5.75 -6.43 12.41
C ALA A 39 6.13 -5.34 13.42
N LEU A 40 6.31 -4.10 12.96
CA LEU A 40 6.63 -2.96 13.80
C LEU A 40 5.49 -2.65 14.77
N LEU A 41 4.24 -2.69 14.32
CA LEU A 41 3.06 -2.48 15.17
C LEU A 41 2.96 -3.56 16.24
N ALA A 42 3.11 -4.83 15.87
CA ALA A 42 3.09 -5.95 16.82
C ALA A 42 4.21 -5.81 17.87
N TYR A 43 5.43 -5.48 17.46
CA TYR A 43 6.55 -5.25 18.37
C TYR A 43 6.31 -4.05 19.30
N THR A 44 5.78 -2.95 18.75
CA THR A 44 5.49 -1.73 19.52
C THR A 44 4.48 -2.01 20.62
N ILE A 45 3.40 -2.72 20.29
CA ILE A 45 2.36 -3.11 21.25
C ILE A 45 2.94 -4.05 22.32
N GLY A 46 3.72 -5.07 21.92
CA GLY A 46 4.29 -6.04 22.86
C GLY A 46 5.39 -5.49 23.76
N SER A 47 6.14 -4.49 23.30
CA SER A 47 7.25 -3.89 24.05
C SER A 47 6.88 -2.59 24.80
N GLY A 48 5.70 -2.01 24.52
CA GLY A 48 5.29 -0.72 25.06
C GLY A 48 6.10 0.49 24.55
N LYS A 49 6.95 0.29 23.53
CA LYS A 49 7.83 1.33 22.99
C LYS A 49 7.12 2.21 21.97
N TRP A 50 6.12 2.97 22.42
CA TRP A 50 5.22 3.77 21.57
C TRP A 50 5.91 4.76 20.62
N LEU A 51 7.12 5.22 20.94
CA LEU A 51 7.95 6.04 20.04
C LEU A 51 8.24 5.37 18.69
N LEU A 52 8.22 4.04 18.62
CA LEU A 52 8.41 3.31 17.37
C LEU A 52 7.29 3.52 16.35
N LEU A 53 6.11 4.00 16.78
CA LEU A 53 5.03 4.37 15.85
C LEU A 53 5.46 5.45 14.85
N LEU A 54 6.44 6.29 15.20
CA LEU A 54 6.97 7.31 14.29
C LEU A 54 7.68 6.71 13.06
N ALA A 55 8.11 5.45 13.13
CA ALA A 55 8.74 4.76 12.01
C ALA A 55 7.71 4.12 11.05
N VAL A 56 6.42 4.02 11.42
CA VAL A 56 5.37 3.42 10.58
C VAL A 56 5.26 4.10 9.20
N PRO A 57 5.20 5.45 9.10
CA PRO A 57 5.13 6.11 7.79
C PRO A 57 6.38 5.86 6.94
N VAL A 58 7.56 5.75 7.57
CA VAL A 58 8.82 5.52 6.86
C VAL A 58 8.83 4.14 6.21
N PHE A 59 8.44 3.09 6.94
CA PHE A 59 8.38 1.73 6.40
C PHE A 59 7.22 1.55 5.42
N GLY A 60 6.06 2.15 5.68
CA GLY A 60 4.91 2.07 4.79
C GLY A 60 5.16 2.79 3.46
N TYR A 61 5.52 4.08 3.51
CA TYR A 61 5.68 4.88 2.30
C TYR A 61 7.02 4.71 1.62
N GLY A 62 8.10 4.44 2.34
CA GLY A 62 9.44 4.33 1.76
C GLY A 62 9.50 3.26 0.66
N PHE A 63 9.07 2.03 0.97
CA PHE A 63 9.05 0.94 -0.01
C PHE A 63 8.00 1.18 -1.10
N ALA A 64 6.80 1.64 -0.74
CA ALA A 64 5.72 1.92 -1.68
C ALA A 64 6.15 2.95 -2.74
N TRP A 65 6.76 4.06 -2.31
CA TRP A 65 7.21 5.12 -3.21
C TRP A 65 8.36 4.66 -4.11
N VAL A 66 9.25 3.79 -3.64
CA VAL A 66 10.25 3.18 -4.51
C VAL A 66 9.56 2.38 -5.63
N GLY A 67 8.53 1.60 -5.30
CA GLY A 67 7.69 0.89 -6.26
C GLY A 67 7.09 1.83 -7.31
N HIS A 68 6.35 2.83 -6.85
CA HIS A 68 5.66 3.78 -7.71
C HIS A 68 6.60 4.61 -8.59
N PHE A 69 7.64 5.22 -8.03
CA PHE A 69 8.45 6.18 -8.80
C PHE A 69 9.47 5.51 -9.71
N PHE A 70 10.02 4.35 -9.34
CA PHE A 70 11.07 3.70 -10.13
C PHE A 70 10.55 2.58 -11.03
N PHE A 71 9.50 1.85 -10.62
CA PHE A 71 9.01 0.68 -11.35
C PHE A 71 7.73 0.96 -12.14
N GLU A 72 6.71 1.56 -11.51
CA GLU A 72 5.47 1.95 -12.21
C GLU A 72 5.63 3.25 -12.99
N LYS A 73 6.48 4.16 -12.49
CA LYS A 73 6.66 5.53 -12.99
C LYS A 73 5.36 6.34 -12.94
N ASN A 74 4.53 6.10 -11.93
CA ASN A 74 3.30 6.86 -11.65
C ASN A 74 3.41 7.62 -10.32
N ARG A 75 2.40 8.46 -10.03
CA ARG A 75 2.27 9.10 -8.72
C ARG A 75 1.32 8.25 -7.86
N PRO A 76 1.68 7.94 -6.61
CA PRO A 76 0.82 7.18 -5.70
C PRO A 76 -0.60 7.74 -5.62
N ALA A 77 -1.60 6.87 -5.73
CA ALA A 77 -3.01 7.22 -5.55
C ALA A 77 -3.31 7.80 -4.17
N THR A 78 -2.45 7.55 -3.16
CA THR A 78 -2.54 8.09 -1.80
C THR A 78 -2.64 9.61 -1.76
N PHE A 79 -2.05 10.32 -2.74
CA PHE A 79 -2.16 11.77 -2.82
C PHE A 79 -3.56 12.28 -3.18
N THR A 80 -4.41 11.42 -3.76
CA THR A 80 -5.79 11.77 -4.14
C THR A 80 -6.81 11.04 -3.26
N TYR A 81 -6.56 9.78 -2.93
CA TYR A 81 -7.45 8.91 -2.15
C TYR A 81 -6.69 8.25 -0.99
N PRO A 82 -6.30 9.00 0.06
CA PRO A 82 -5.39 8.50 1.09
C PRO A 82 -5.95 7.30 1.86
N LEU A 83 -7.21 7.38 2.31
CA LEU A 83 -7.83 6.29 3.09
C LEU A 83 -8.07 5.03 2.23
N TYR A 84 -8.48 5.21 0.98
CA TYR A 84 -8.68 4.08 0.07
C TYR A 84 -7.35 3.45 -0.35
N SER A 85 -6.29 4.24 -0.53
CA SER A 85 -4.97 3.70 -0.86
C SER A 85 -4.39 2.91 0.31
N LEU A 86 -4.53 3.42 1.54
CA LEU A 86 -4.15 2.69 2.75
C LEU A 86 -4.93 1.36 2.86
N ALA A 87 -6.26 1.38 2.67
CA ALA A 87 -7.06 0.17 2.63
C ALA A 87 -6.61 -0.77 1.50
N GLY A 88 -6.28 -0.21 0.33
CA GLY A 88 -5.74 -0.91 -0.82
C GLY A 88 -4.47 -1.70 -0.49
N ASP A 89 -3.53 -1.10 0.26
CA ASP A 89 -2.29 -1.76 0.67
C ASP A 89 -2.57 -3.04 1.49
N PHE A 90 -3.49 -2.98 2.45
CA PHE A 90 -3.85 -4.13 3.28
C PHE A 90 -4.67 -5.18 2.51
N VAL A 91 -5.59 -4.75 1.63
CA VAL A 91 -6.41 -5.66 0.82
C VAL A 91 -5.53 -6.37 -0.21
N MET A 92 -4.63 -5.67 -0.88
CA MET A 92 -3.65 -6.25 -1.80
C MET A 92 -2.71 -7.22 -1.07
N PHE A 93 -2.21 -6.85 0.10
CA PHE A 93 -1.41 -7.73 0.95
C PHE A 93 -2.15 -9.04 1.29
N ARG A 94 -3.41 -8.94 1.74
CA ARG A 94 -4.27 -10.10 2.00
C ARG A 94 -4.50 -10.93 0.75
N ASP A 95 -4.80 -10.31 -0.39
CA ASP A 95 -5.08 -11.03 -1.64
C ASP A 95 -3.84 -11.77 -2.16
N ILE A 96 -2.63 -11.22 -1.94
CA ILE A 96 -1.36 -11.92 -2.19
C ILE A 96 -1.21 -13.12 -1.25
N LEU A 97 -1.43 -12.95 0.06
CA LEU A 97 -1.35 -14.05 1.03
C LEU A 97 -2.32 -15.19 0.72
N LEU A 98 -3.52 -14.86 0.25
CA LEU A 98 -4.55 -15.83 -0.13
C LEU A 98 -4.35 -16.40 -1.55
N GLY A 99 -3.28 -16.02 -2.25
CA GLY A 99 -2.99 -16.48 -3.61
C GLY A 99 -3.96 -15.97 -4.69
N LYS A 100 -4.79 -14.97 -4.38
CA LYS A 100 -5.71 -14.33 -5.32
C LYS A 100 -5.00 -13.37 -6.27
N LEU A 101 -3.89 -12.80 -5.83
CA LEU A 101 -3.03 -11.93 -6.62
C LEU A 101 -1.60 -12.44 -6.60
N ARG A 102 -0.90 -12.39 -7.74
CA ARG A 102 0.50 -12.80 -7.83
C ARG A 102 1.44 -11.64 -7.51
N LEU A 103 2.60 -11.97 -6.94
CA LEU A 103 3.74 -11.06 -6.77
C LEU A 103 4.48 -10.85 -8.08
#